data_AF-A0A941YRM4-F1
#
_entry.id   AF-A0A941YRM4-F1
#
_cell.length_a   1.000
_cell.length_b   1.000
_cell.length_c   1.000
_cell.angle_alpha   90.00
_cell.angle_beta   90.00
_cell.angle_gamma   90.00
#
_symmetry.space_group_name_H-M   'P 1'
#
loop_
_entity.id
_entity.type
_entity.pdbx_description
1 polymer ?
#
loop_
_entity_poly.entity_id
_entity_poly.type
_entity_poly.pdbx_seq_one_letter_code
_entity_poly.pdbx_strand_id
1 'polypeptide(L)'
;MTTKLFWEDPYRTSLTTTVSAAAGETIRLQSTIFFAFSGGQESDAGTIGGRAVAEARKDGLDIVYRLAPDHGLAAGDSVDVLIDWPRRHGLMRHHFAAEMVLQLAYRRLPGIVRIGAHVAPAKARIDFACEESLSAVAAELEREANALVRADRPIVTGFSDVPNQRRFWRVDGFAEMACGGTHPRSTGEVGTVSVRRRNPGKGRERLEITVL
;
A
#
# COMPACT_ATOMS: atom_id res chain seq x y z
N MET A 1 10.02 -11.91 15.53
CA MET A 1 9.20 -11.43 14.41
C MET A 1 8.26 -10.37 14.95
N THR A 2 8.27 -9.16 14.40
CA THR A 2 7.33 -8.11 14.82
C THR A 2 5.88 -8.45 14.46
N THR A 3 4.95 -8.16 15.36
CA THR A 3 3.51 -8.25 15.12
C THR A 3 3.05 -7.04 14.31
N LYS A 4 2.39 -7.26 13.17
CA LYS A 4 2.01 -6.20 12.23
C LYS A 4 0.54 -5.83 12.41
N LEU A 5 0.27 -4.81 13.22
CA LEU A 5 -1.09 -4.42 13.59
C LEU A 5 -1.79 -3.60 12.48
N PHE A 6 -1.04 -3.05 11.53
CA PHE A 6 -1.61 -2.37 10.35
C PHE A 6 -2.43 -3.31 9.44
N TRP A 7 -2.30 -4.61 9.61
CA TRP A 7 -3.08 -5.63 8.92
C TRP A 7 -4.38 -6.00 9.62
N GLU A 8 -4.50 -5.70 10.90
CA GLU A 8 -5.71 -5.88 11.70
C GLU A 8 -6.56 -4.60 11.65
N ASP A 9 -5.91 -3.44 11.83
CA ASP A 9 -6.54 -2.13 11.77
C ASP A 9 -5.64 -1.13 11.04
N PRO A 10 -5.82 -0.94 9.72
CA PRO A 10 -5.00 -0.02 8.93
C PRO A 10 -5.23 1.46 9.26
N TYR A 11 -6.27 1.78 10.07
CA TYR A 11 -6.65 3.13 10.50
C TYR A 11 -6.00 3.52 11.83
N ARG A 12 -5.33 2.59 12.51
CA ARG A 12 -4.61 2.89 13.74
C ARG A 12 -3.44 3.84 13.45
N THR A 13 -3.46 5.02 14.07
CA THR A 13 -2.45 6.07 13.88
C THR A 13 -1.39 6.12 14.98
N SER A 14 -1.66 5.51 16.14
CA SER A 14 -0.76 5.46 17.28
C SER A 14 -0.69 4.05 17.90
N LEU A 15 0.47 3.68 18.42
CA LEU A 15 0.70 2.42 19.12
C LEU A 15 1.81 2.58 20.17
N THR A 16 1.53 2.23 21.43
CA THR A 16 2.59 1.99 22.41
C THR A 16 3.08 0.55 22.28
N THR A 17 4.40 0.36 22.16
CA THR A 17 5.06 -0.95 22.02
C THR A 17 6.43 -0.93 22.68
N THR A 18 7.09 -2.08 22.78
CA THR A 18 8.47 -2.19 23.25
C THR A 18 9.45 -2.23 22.09
N VAL A 19 10.62 -1.60 22.26
CA VAL A 19 11.79 -1.80 21.41
C VAL A 19 12.34 -3.22 21.64
N SER A 20 12.31 -4.06 20.62
CA SER A 20 12.79 -5.45 20.71
C SER A 20 14.30 -5.57 20.51
N ALA A 21 14.89 -4.66 19.72
CA ALA A 21 16.34 -4.54 19.55
C ALA A 21 16.71 -3.12 19.13
N ALA A 22 17.85 -2.64 19.60
CA ALA A 22 18.46 -1.38 19.22
C ALA A 22 19.96 -1.58 18.99
N ALA A 23 20.48 -1.16 17.84
CA ALA A 23 21.90 -1.27 17.50
C ALA A 23 22.31 -0.14 16.54
N GLY A 24 23.17 0.77 17.02
CA GLY A 24 23.49 1.99 16.28
C GLY A 24 22.20 2.77 15.96
N GLU A 25 21.97 3.10 14.70
CA GLU A 25 20.75 3.77 14.22
C GLU A 25 19.56 2.82 13.99
N THR A 26 19.76 1.51 14.16
CA THR A 26 18.79 0.49 13.76
C THR A 26 17.91 0.07 14.93
N ILE A 27 16.60 0.14 14.72
CA ILE A 27 15.57 -0.25 15.68
C ILE A 27 14.73 -1.40 15.13
N ARG A 28 14.33 -2.32 16.01
CA ARG A 28 13.22 -3.28 15.81
C ARG A 28 12.21 -3.13 16.95
N LEU A 29 10.94 -3.42 16.66
CA LEU A 29 9.84 -3.32 17.60
C LEU A 29 9.21 -4.68 17.86
N GLN A 30 8.55 -4.87 19.01
CA GLN A 30 7.74 -6.06 19.26
C GLN A 30 6.47 -6.08 18.41
N SER A 31 5.79 -4.94 18.28
CA SER A 31 4.63 -4.74 17.42
C SER A 31 4.76 -3.43 16.64
N THR A 32 4.07 -3.31 15.52
CA THR A 32 4.13 -2.09 14.71
C THR A 32 2.84 -1.81 13.94
N ILE A 33 2.55 -0.51 13.78
CA ILE A 33 1.57 0.02 12.84
C ILE A 33 2.22 0.61 11.59
N PHE A 34 3.55 0.67 11.47
CA PHE A 34 4.24 1.10 10.25
C PHE A 34 4.21 0.01 9.18
N PHE A 35 3.72 0.38 8.00
CA PHE A 35 3.91 -0.34 6.77
C PHE A 35 5.25 0.06 6.14
N ALA A 36 6.08 -0.93 5.84
CA ALA A 36 7.33 -0.75 5.09
C ALA A 36 7.10 -1.08 3.61
N PHE A 37 7.85 -0.43 2.72
CA PHE A 37 7.71 -0.53 1.27
C PHE A 37 7.52 -1.98 0.81
N SER A 38 6.42 -2.24 0.09
CA SER A 38 6.14 -3.56 -0.47
C SER A 38 5.10 -3.48 -1.57
N GLY A 39 5.24 -4.32 -2.60
CA GLY A 39 4.26 -4.39 -3.70
C GLY A 39 4.13 -3.09 -4.51
N GLY A 40 5.09 -2.16 -4.40
CA GLY A 40 5.04 -0.83 -5.00
C GLY A 40 4.42 0.25 -4.11
N GLN A 41 3.80 -0.10 -2.98
CA GLN A 41 3.35 0.88 -1.97
C GLN A 41 4.54 1.43 -1.20
N GLU A 42 4.68 2.75 -1.17
CA GLU A 42 5.67 3.43 -0.35
C GLU A 42 5.50 3.13 1.15
N SER A 43 6.60 3.21 1.90
CA SER A 43 6.55 3.15 3.37
C SER A 43 5.74 4.32 3.94
N ASP A 44 5.17 4.12 5.13
CA ASP A 44 4.70 5.25 5.91
C ASP A 44 5.85 6.15 6.37
N ALA A 45 5.47 7.33 6.82
CA ALA A 45 6.32 8.24 7.58
C ALA A 45 5.77 8.39 9.00
N GLY A 46 6.58 8.88 9.92
CA GLY A 46 6.17 9.13 11.31
C GLY A 46 7.33 9.03 12.29
N THR A 47 7.03 8.66 13.54
CA THR A 47 8.00 8.65 14.62
C THR A 47 7.95 7.38 15.48
N ILE A 48 9.09 7.03 16.09
CA ILE A 48 9.21 6.01 17.14
C ILE A 48 9.82 6.69 18.37
N GLY A 49 9.13 6.65 19.50
CA GLY A 49 9.53 7.38 20.71
C GLY A 49 9.70 8.88 20.47
N GLY A 50 8.95 9.48 19.55
CA GLY A 50 9.11 10.87 19.15
C GLY A 50 10.29 11.18 18.22
N ARG A 51 11.09 10.18 17.81
CA ARG A 51 12.18 10.34 16.82
C ARG A 51 11.66 10.04 15.43
N ALA A 52 11.97 10.89 14.46
CA ALA A 52 11.59 10.69 13.06
C ALA A 52 12.19 9.39 12.51
N VAL A 53 11.35 8.59 11.84
CA VAL A 53 11.79 7.39 11.14
C VAL A 53 12.36 7.80 9.78
N ALA A 54 13.68 7.67 9.61
CA ALA A 54 14.33 7.98 8.34
C ALA A 54 14.05 6.91 7.27
N GLU A 55 13.87 5.66 7.69
CA GLU A 55 13.50 4.55 6.81
C GLU A 55 12.83 3.43 7.60
N ALA A 56 11.82 2.81 7.01
CA ALA A 56 11.29 1.50 7.40
C ALA A 56 11.45 0.53 6.23
N ARG A 57 12.14 -0.59 6.45
CA ARG A 57 12.38 -1.62 5.43
C ARG A 57 12.02 -3.01 5.93
N LYS A 58 11.64 -3.89 5.02
CA LYS A 58 11.45 -5.31 5.34
C LYS A 58 12.80 -6.00 5.52
N ASP A 59 12.85 -6.92 6.47
CA ASP A 59 13.98 -7.83 6.73
C ASP A 59 13.40 -9.24 6.90
N GLY A 60 13.32 -9.98 5.79
CA GLY A 60 12.52 -11.20 5.71
C GLY A 60 11.03 -10.93 6.01
N LEU A 61 10.52 -11.58 7.05
CA LEU A 61 9.16 -11.35 7.58
C LEU A 61 9.12 -10.29 8.68
N ASP A 62 10.23 -9.62 9.00
CA ASP A 62 10.30 -8.55 10.00
C ASP A 62 10.38 -7.16 9.36
N ILE A 63 10.31 -6.10 10.18
CA ILE A 63 10.53 -4.72 9.77
C ILE A 63 11.63 -4.10 10.64
N VAL A 64 12.55 -3.44 9.96
CA VAL A 64 13.68 -2.73 10.56
C VAL A 64 13.56 -1.25 10.26
N TYR A 65 13.81 -0.43 11.28
CA TYR A 65 13.74 1.02 11.20
C TYR A 65 15.14 1.61 11.31
N ARG A 66 15.40 2.70 10.58
CA ARG A 66 16.56 3.56 10.79
C ARG A 66 16.09 4.89 11.39
N LEU A 67 16.68 5.26 12.52
CA LEU A 67 16.52 6.57 13.16
C LEU A 67 17.80 7.40 12.95
N ALA A 68 17.82 8.65 13.42
CA ALA A 68 19.04 9.43 13.48
C ALA A 68 20.06 8.81 14.47
N PRO A 69 21.37 9.10 14.33
CA PRO A 69 22.37 8.80 15.36
C PRO A 69 21.94 9.29 16.74
N ASP A 70 22.44 8.63 17.79
CA ASP A 70 22.26 9.03 19.19
C ASP A 70 20.78 9.23 19.59
N HIS A 71 19.86 8.49 18.96
CA HIS A 71 18.43 8.56 19.25
C HIS A 71 18.06 8.20 20.71
N GLY A 72 18.98 7.57 21.45
CA GLY A 72 18.87 7.30 22.88
C GLY A 72 17.79 6.29 23.25
N LEU A 73 17.47 5.34 22.37
CA LEU A 73 16.53 4.25 22.64
C LEU A 73 17.33 2.95 22.80
N ALA A 74 16.92 2.11 23.74
CA ALA A 74 17.50 0.82 24.04
C ALA A 74 16.46 -0.31 23.90
N ALA A 75 16.94 -1.55 23.78
CA ALA A 75 16.06 -2.71 23.86
C ALA A 75 15.37 -2.76 25.23
N GLY A 76 14.06 -3.01 25.25
CA GLY A 76 13.23 -2.99 26.46
C GLY A 76 12.49 -1.67 26.70
N ASP A 77 12.85 -0.58 26.01
CA ASP A 77 12.15 0.70 26.16
C ASP A 77 10.70 0.60 25.67
N SER A 78 9.78 1.16 26.45
CA SER A 78 8.40 1.41 26.02
C SER A 78 8.36 2.71 25.22
N VAL A 79 7.86 2.65 23.99
CA VAL A 79 7.85 3.77 23.04
C VAL A 79 6.51 3.91 22.34
N ASP A 80 6.13 5.15 22.07
CA ASP A 80 5.00 5.47 21.21
C ASP A 80 5.44 5.52 19.75
N VAL A 81 4.70 4.81 18.91
CA VAL A 81 4.81 4.80 17.46
C VAL A 81 3.66 5.62 16.92
N LEU A 82 3.97 6.66 16.14
CA LEU A 82 2.99 7.52 15.48
C LEU A 82 3.26 7.49 13.98
N ILE A 83 2.22 7.34 13.16
CA ILE A 83 2.33 7.46 11.70
C ILE A 83 1.72 8.77 11.22
N ASP A 84 2.26 9.31 10.13
CA ASP A 84 1.66 10.40 9.36
C ASP A 84 0.36 9.89 8.71
N TRP A 85 -0.78 10.23 9.33
CA TRP A 85 -2.09 9.78 8.88
C TRP A 85 -2.46 10.28 7.47
N PRO A 86 -2.34 11.58 7.13
CA PRO A 86 -2.55 12.04 5.75
C PRO A 86 -1.77 11.22 4.72
N ARG A 87 -0.51 10.89 5.00
CA ARG A 87 0.31 10.05 4.14
C ARG A 87 -0.26 8.63 4.04
N ARG A 88 -0.50 7.95 5.16
CA ARG A 88 -1.07 6.58 5.20
C ARG A 88 -2.40 6.51 4.45
N HIS A 89 -3.29 7.45 4.72
CA HIS A 89 -4.62 7.47 4.11
C HIS A 89 -4.52 7.67 2.59
N GLY A 90 -3.65 8.58 2.14
CA GLY A 90 -3.33 8.74 0.72
C GLY A 90 -2.81 7.44 0.10
N LEU A 91 -1.90 6.73 0.77
CA LEU A 91 -1.37 5.44 0.31
C LEU A 91 -2.49 4.39 0.20
N MET A 92 -3.34 4.24 1.22
CA MET A 92 -4.46 3.28 1.19
C MET A 92 -5.40 3.52 0.01
N ARG A 93 -5.83 4.78 -0.18
CA ARG A 93 -6.76 5.15 -1.26
C ARG A 93 -6.16 4.89 -2.64
N HIS A 94 -4.93 5.36 -2.87
CA HIS A 94 -4.26 5.18 -4.16
C HIS A 94 -3.87 3.73 -4.43
N HIS A 95 -3.54 2.95 -3.38
CA HIS A 95 -3.27 1.52 -3.52
C HIS A 95 -4.51 0.81 -4.04
N PHE A 96 -5.63 0.97 -3.35
CA PHE A 96 -6.84 0.24 -3.73
C PHE A 96 -7.40 0.73 -5.07
N ALA A 97 -7.29 2.03 -5.39
CA ALA A 97 -7.59 2.53 -6.74
C ALA A 97 -6.74 1.84 -7.82
N ALA A 98 -5.44 1.63 -7.57
CA ALA A 98 -4.56 0.91 -8.48
C ALA A 98 -4.95 -0.57 -8.61
N GLU A 99 -5.31 -1.24 -7.52
CA GLU A 99 -5.78 -2.64 -7.54
C GLU A 99 -7.08 -2.81 -8.35
N MET A 100 -8.04 -1.88 -8.19
CA MET A 100 -9.26 -1.86 -8.99
C MET A 100 -8.97 -1.69 -10.48
N VAL A 101 -8.16 -0.69 -10.85
CA VAL A 101 -7.81 -0.42 -12.25
C VAL A 101 -7.02 -1.58 -12.85
N LEU A 102 -6.09 -2.17 -12.10
CA LEU A 102 -5.32 -3.35 -12.52
C LEU A 102 -6.26 -4.52 -12.83
N GLN A 103 -7.19 -4.82 -11.93
CA GLN A 103 -8.10 -5.95 -12.11
C GLN A 103 -9.08 -5.73 -13.26
N LEU A 104 -9.57 -4.49 -13.45
CA LEU A 104 -10.38 -4.14 -14.61
C LEU A 104 -9.57 -4.26 -15.92
N ALA A 105 -8.30 -3.84 -15.92
CA ALA A 105 -7.42 -4.00 -17.08
C ALA A 105 -7.22 -5.48 -17.44
N TYR A 106 -6.98 -6.36 -16.45
CA TYR A 106 -6.87 -7.81 -16.71
C TYR A 106 -8.13 -8.43 -17.29
N ARG A 107 -9.32 -7.95 -16.90
CA ARG A 107 -10.59 -8.43 -17.47
C ARG A 107 -10.79 -8.00 -18.92
N ARG A 108 -10.44 -6.74 -19.22
CA ARG A 108 -10.64 -6.14 -20.55
C ARG A 108 -9.59 -6.56 -21.56
N LEU A 109 -8.36 -6.77 -21.10
CA LEU A 109 -7.20 -7.03 -21.94
C LEU A 109 -6.59 -8.38 -21.56
N PRO A 110 -7.20 -9.50 -21.98
CA PRO A 110 -6.65 -10.82 -21.73
C PRO A 110 -5.20 -10.91 -22.21
N GLY A 111 -4.31 -11.37 -21.32
CA GLY A 111 -2.89 -11.52 -21.63
C GLY A 111 -2.05 -10.25 -21.45
N ILE A 112 -2.63 -9.11 -21.05
CA ILE A 112 -1.82 -7.94 -20.72
C ILE A 112 -0.86 -8.24 -19.57
N VAL A 113 0.41 -7.85 -19.72
CA VAL A 113 1.46 -8.14 -18.75
C VAL A 113 1.80 -6.90 -17.95
N ARG A 114 1.52 -6.91 -16.64
CA ARG A 114 2.01 -5.89 -15.71
C ARG A 114 3.52 -6.04 -15.51
N ILE A 115 4.28 -5.01 -15.84
CA ILE A 115 5.74 -4.96 -15.69
C ILE A 115 6.22 -4.02 -14.56
N GLY A 116 5.31 -3.24 -13.97
CA GLY A 116 5.64 -2.36 -12.86
C GLY A 116 4.42 -1.77 -12.18
N ALA A 117 4.60 -1.35 -10.93
CA ALA A 117 3.61 -0.57 -10.19
C ALA A 117 4.34 0.31 -9.16
N HIS A 118 3.73 1.44 -8.82
CA HIS A 118 4.20 2.30 -7.74
C HIS A 118 3.03 3.09 -7.16
N VAL A 119 2.92 3.17 -5.85
CA VAL A 119 1.84 3.85 -5.12
C VAL A 119 2.47 4.83 -4.13
N ALA A 120 2.27 6.10 -4.41
CA ALA A 120 2.62 7.23 -3.56
C ALA A 120 1.34 7.83 -2.95
N PRO A 121 1.45 8.69 -1.91
CA PRO A 121 0.27 9.23 -1.22
C PRO A 121 -0.64 10.11 -2.11
N ALA A 122 -0.10 10.67 -3.19
CA ALA A 122 -0.81 11.59 -4.08
C ALA A 122 -1.11 11.01 -5.47
N LYS A 123 -0.53 9.85 -5.80
CA LYS A 123 -0.77 9.16 -7.08
C LYS A 123 -0.26 7.72 -7.07
N ALA A 124 -0.85 6.89 -7.91
CA ALA A 124 -0.34 5.58 -8.26
C ALA A 124 -0.03 5.48 -9.76
N ARG A 125 0.73 4.46 -10.14
CA ARG A 125 0.92 4.06 -11.53
C ARG A 125 0.97 2.54 -11.68
N ILE A 126 0.55 2.09 -12.84
CA ILE A 126 0.71 0.72 -13.31
C ILE A 126 1.36 0.77 -14.69
N ASP A 127 2.41 -0.02 -14.87
CA ASP A 127 3.15 -0.16 -16.12
C ASP A 127 2.86 -1.52 -16.75
N PHE A 128 2.55 -1.52 -18.05
CA PHE A 128 2.25 -2.70 -18.83
C PHE A 128 3.23 -2.84 -20.01
N ALA A 129 3.59 -4.07 -20.36
CA ALA A 129 4.21 -4.39 -21.65
C ALA A 129 3.10 -4.50 -22.70
N CYS A 130 3.01 -3.50 -23.57
CA CYS A 130 1.94 -3.38 -24.56
C CYS A 130 2.43 -2.49 -25.70
N GLU A 131 2.27 -2.94 -26.94
CA GLU A 131 2.55 -2.13 -28.14
C GLU A 131 1.37 -1.22 -28.50
N GLU A 132 0.16 -1.62 -28.12
CA GLU A 132 -1.07 -0.88 -28.40
C GLU A 132 -1.31 0.20 -27.35
N SER A 133 -1.80 1.36 -27.79
CA SER A 133 -2.11 2.47 -26.90
C SER A 133 -3.28 2.12 -25.98
N LEU A 134 -3.10 2.30 -24.66
CA LEU A 134 -4.19 2.10 -23.68
C LEU A 134 -5.14 3.30 -23.55
N SER A 135 -5.08 4.27 -24.46
CA SER A 135 -5.81 5.54 -24.31
C SER A 135 -7.34 5.36 -24.29
N ALA A 136 -7.89 4.55 -25.20
CA ALA A 136 -9.32 4.27 -25.23
C ALA A 136 -9.76 3.49 -23.98
N VAL A 137 -8.94 2.52 -23.56
CA VAL A 137 -9.21 1.67 -22.41
C VAL A 137 -9.18 2.47 -21.10
N ALA A 138 -8.26 3.42 -20.95
CA ALA A 138 -8.15 4.23 -19.73
C ALA A 138 -9.46 4.91 -19.32
N ALA A 139 -10.20 5.47 -20.28
CA ALA A 139 -11.50 6.12 -20.02
C ALA A 139 -12.57 5.12 -19.55
N GLU A 140 -12.56 3.89 -20.06
CA GLU A 140 -13.48 2.84 -19.63
C GLU A 140 -13.15 2.33 -18.22
N LEU A 141 -11.86 2.10 -17.95
CA LEU A 141 -11.36 1.72 -16.63
C LEU A 141 -11.72 2.77 -15.58
N GLU A 142 -11.58 4.06 -15.90
CA GLU A 142 -11.98 5.16 -15.02
C GLU A 142 -13.48 5.10 -14.71
N ARG A 143 -14.33 4.94 -15.73
CA ARG A 143 -15.79 4.86 -15.57
C ARG A 143 -16.22 3.70 -14.68
N GLU A 144 -15.64 2.51 -14.89
CA GLU A 144 -15.96 1.31 -14.11
C GLU A 144 -15.40 1.36 -12.69
N ALA A 145 -14.17 1.86 -12.52
CA ALA A 145 -13.60 2.07 -11.20
C ALA A 145 -14.52 2.97 -10.37
N ASN A 146 -14.98 4.10 -10.93
CA ASN A 146 -15.91 4.98 -10.24
C ASN A 146 -17.31 4.38 -10.03
N ALA A 147 -17.75 3.44 -10.88
CA ALA A 147 -18.98 2.69 -10.62
C ALA A 147 -18.83 1.79 -9.39
N LEU A 148 -17.66 1.16 -9.20
CA LEU A 148 -17.36 0.39 -8.01
C LEU A 148 -17.23 1.27 -6.75
N VAL A 149 -16.61 2.45 -6.86
CA VAL A 149 -16.58 3.44 -5.75
C VAL A 149 -17.99 3.83 -5.33
N ARG A 150 -18.86 4.23 -6.28
CA ARG A 150 -20.25 4.60 -5.98
C ARG A 150 -21.08 3.47 -5.36
N ALA A 151 -20.72 2.23 -5.64
CA ALA A 151 -21.40 1.06 -5.06
C ALA A 151 -21.03 0.81 -3.60
N ASP A 152 -20.01 1.50 -3.07
CA ASP A 152 -19.55 1.47 -1.67
C ASP A 152 -19.52 0.07 -1.04
N ARG A 153 -18.86 -0.86 -1.74
CA ARG A 153 -18.81 -2.26 -1.33
C ARG A 153 -17.72 -2.47 -0.27
N PRO A 154 -17.97 -3.35 0.72
CA PRO A 154 -16.95 -3.73 1.69
C PRO A 154 -15.70 -4.33 1.02
N ILE A 155 -14.53 -3.97 1.54
CA ILE A 155 -13.24 -4.56 1.19
C ILE A 155 -12.84 -5.48 2.33
N VAL A 156 -12.93 -6.79 2.10
CA VAL A 156 -12.52 -7.80 3.07
C VAL A 156 -11.04 -8.11 2.85
N THR A 157 -10.23 -8.17 3.90
CA THR A 157 -8.84 -8.63 3.79
C THR A 157 -8.59 -9.83 4.69
N GLY A 158 -7.64 -10.68 4.30
CA GLY A 158 -7.32 -11.90 5.04
C GLY A 158 -6.00 -12.52 4.62
N PHE A 159 -5.72 -13.69 5.18
CA PHE A 159 -4.55 -14.49 4.82
C PHE A 159 -4.97 -15.70 3.99
N SER A 160 -4.28 -15.93 2.88
CA SER A 160 -4.32 -17.21 2.17
C SER A 160 -3.27 -18.19 2.70
N ASP A 161 -2.21 -17.67 3.33
CA ASP A 161 -1.15 -18.44 3.99
C ASP A 161 -0.58 -17.61 5.15
N VAL A 162 -0.98 -17.95 6.37
CA VAL A 162 -0.58 -17.22 7.59
C VAL A 162 0.94 -17.33 7.86
N PRO A 163 1.56 -18.53 7.86
CA PRO A 163 3.00 -18.67 8.06
C PRO A 163 3.86 -17.84 7.10
N ASN A 164 3.49 -17.79 5.81
CA ASN A 164 4.22 -17.02 4.80
C ASN A 164 3.70 -15.59 4.63
N GLN A 165 2.75 -15.17 5.46
CA GLN A 165 2.11 -13.85 5.43
C GLN A 165 1.57 -13.47 4.04
N ARG A 166 1.06 -14.45 3.29
CA ARG A 166 0.40 -14.20 2.01
C ARG A 166 -1.03 -13.75 2.30
N ARG A 167 -1.36 -12.57 1.80
CA ARG A 167 -2.64 -11.90 2.05
C ARG A 167 -3.42 -11.69 0.77
N PHE A 168 -4.71 -11.45 0.95
CA PHE A 168 -5.62 -11.07 -0.11
C PHE A 168 -6.52 -9.92 0.32
N TRP A 169 -7.07 -9.22 -0.67
CA TRP A 169 -8.31 -8.46 -0.52
C TRP A 169 -9.41 -9.11 -1.37
N ARG A 170 -10.66 -8.98 -0.95
CA ARG A 170 -11.86 -9.40 -1.67
C ARG A 170 -12.91 -8.31 -1.63
N VAL A 171 -13.54 -8.07 -2.79
CA VAL A 171 -14.80 -7.33 -2.91
C VAL A 171 -15.81 -8.24 -3.60
N ASP A 172 -16.89 -8.57 -2.90
CA ASP A 172 -17.88 -9.52 -3.39
C ASP A 172 -18.55 -9.03 -4.68
N GLY A 173 -18.73 -9.95 -5.62
CA GLY A 173 -19.21 -9.65 -6.97
C GLY A 173 -18.23 -8.81 -7.82
N PHE A 174 -17.03 -8.52 -7.31
CA PHE A 174 -15.93 -7.97 -8.08
C PHE A 174 -14.80 -9.00 -8.15
N ALA A 175 -13.85 -9.02 -7.23
CA ALA A 175 -12.67 -9.89 -7.32
C ALA A 175 -12.08 -10.22 -5.94
N GLU A 176 -11.24 -11.26 -5.91
CA GLU A 176 -10.31 -11.55 -4.83
C GLU A 176 -8.89 -11.59 -5.42
N MET A 177 -7.95 -10.83 -4.85
CA MET A 177 -6.59 -10.69 -5.37
C MET A 177 -5.57 -10.79 -4.25
N ALA A 178 -4.43 -11.42 -4.55
CA ALA A 178 -3.30 -11.49 -3.65
C ALA A 178 -2.63 -10.11 -3.49
N CYS A 179 -2.64 -9.56 -2.29
CA CYS A 179 -2.00 -8.29 -1.95
C CYS A 179 -1.77 -8.18 -0.44
N GLY A 180 -0.58 -7.69 -0.06
CA GLY A 180 -0.19 -7.47 1.34
C GLY A 180 -0.22 -6.00 1.79
N GLY A 181 -0.69 -5.09 0.94
CA GLY A 181 -0.80 -3.65 1.20
C GLY A 181 -1.88 -3.30 2.22
N THR A 182 -1.97 -2.01 2.53
CA THR A 182 -3.04 -1.43 3.37
C THR A 182 -4.15 -0.89 2.48
N HIS A 183 -5.41 -1.20 2.79
CA HIS A 183 -6.57 -0.79 1.99
C HIS A 183 -7.62 -0.08 2.86
N PRO A 184 -8.47 0.78 2.26
CA PRO A 184 -9.67 1.28 2.92
C PRO A 184 -10.63 0.13 3.27
N ARG A 185 -11.64 0.38 4.12
CA ARG A 185 -12.65 -0.62 4.51
C ARG A 185 -13.71 -0.83 3.44
N SER A 186 -13.90 0.13 2.55
CA SER A 186 -14.92 0.11 1.52
C SER A 186 -14.42 0.75 0.22
N THR A 187 -15.05 0.41 -0.90
CA THR A 187 -14.71 1.01 -2.20
C THR A 187 -15.08 2.49 -2.25
N GLY A 188 -16.07 2.95 -1.47
CA GLY A 188 -16.49 4.36 -1.43
C GLY A 188 -15.43 5.26 -0.82
N GLU A 189 -14.68 4.78 0.17
CA GLU A 189 -13.61 5.54 0.83
C GLU A 189 -12.40 5.86 -0.09
N VAL A 190 -12.30 5.20 -1.25
CA VAL A 190 -11.27 5.52 -2.25
C VAL A 190 -11.44 6.95 -2.76
N GLY A 191 -12.67 7.43 -2.89
CA GLY A 191 -13.00 8.70 -3.56
C GLY A 191 -12.95 8.59 -5.09
N THR A 192 -13.07 9.72 -5.78
CA THR A 192 -13.24 9.73 -7.24
C THR A 192 -11.92 9.38 -7.91
N VAL A 193 -11.91 8.32 -8.71
CA VAL A 193 -10.71 7.82 -9.40
C VAL A 193 -10.56 8.54 -10.74
N SER A 194 -9.36 9.03 -11.06
CA SER A 194 -8.99 9.40 -12.43
C SER A 194 -7.87 8.51 -12.96
N VAL A 195 -7.96 8.12 -14.23
CA VAL A 195 -7.01 7.24 -14.92
C VAL A 195 -6.52 7.93 -16.18
N ARG A 196 -5.21 8.16 -16.27
CA ARG A 196 -4.58 8.82 -17.42
C ARG A 196 -3.51 7.93 -18.03
N ARG A 197 -3.61 7.70 -19.34
CA ARG A 197 -2.54 7.05 -20.09
C ARG A 197 -1.33 7.97 -20.21
N ARG A 198 -0.13 7.39 -20.04
CA ARG A 198 1.19 8.00 -20.26
C ARG A 198 2.03 7.05 -21.13
N ASN A 199 2.94 7.62 -21.93
CA ASN A 199 3.89 6.87 -22.74
C ASN A 199 5.29 6.90 -22.08
N PRO A 200 5.74 5.84 -21.39
CA PRO A 200 7.09 5.76 -20.82
C PRO A 200 8.16 5.33 -21.82
N GLY A 201 7.81 4.96 -23.07
CA GLY A 201 8.73 4.49 -24.09
C GLY A 201 8.14 3.34 -24.93
N LYS A 202 8.88 2.92 -25.97
CA LYS A 202 8.44 1.87 -26.90
C LYS A 202 8.09 0.55 -26.19
N GLY A 203 6.99 -0.09 -26.61
CA GLY A 203 6.49 -1.36 -26.09
C GLY A 203 5.99 -1.32 -24.65
N ARG A 204 5.79 -0.12 -24.10
CA ARG A 204 5.37 0.09 -22.70
C ARG A 204 4.27 1.11 -22.62
N GLU A 205 3.28 0.82 -21.78
CA GLU A 205 2.15 1.70 -21.51
C GLU A 205 2.04 1.93 -20.01
N ARG A 206 1.69 3.15 -19.61
CA ARG A 206 1.51 3.50 -18.20
C ARG A 206 0.11 4.05 -17.99
N LEU A 207 -0.58 3.53 -16.98
CA LEU A 207 -1.76 4.16 -16.41
C LEU A 207 -1.35 4.88 -15.13
N GLU A 208 -1.43 6.21 -15.14
CA GLU A 208 -1.30 7.05 -13.95
C GLU A 208 -2.68 7.24 -13.32
N ILE A 209 -2.76 7.06 -12.00
CA ILE A 209 -4.01 7.01 -11.24
C ILE A 209 -3.94 8.03 -10.11
N THR A 210 -4.97 8.85 -9.97
CA THR A 210 -5.12 9.81 -8.88
C THR A 210 -6.51 9.68 -8.27
N VAL A 211 -6.66 9.99 -6.98
CA VAL A 211 -7.98 10.05 -6.33
C VAL A 211 -8.28 11.45 -5.83
N LEU A 212 -9.54 11.85 -5.91
CA LEU A 212 -10.09 13.10 -5.35
C LEU A 212 -11.01 12.75 -4.19
#